data_AF-A0A1W2A3Z0-F1
#
_entry.id   AF-A0A1W2A3Z0-F1
#
_cell.length_a   1.000
_cell.length_b   1.000
_cell.length_c   1.000
_cell.angle_alpha   90.00
_cell.angle_beta   90.00
_cell.angle_gamma   90.00
#
_symmetry.space_group_name_H-M   'P 1'
#
loop_
_entity.id
_entity.type
_entity.pdbx_description
1 polymer ?
#
loop_
_entity_poly.entity_id
_entity_poly.type
_entity_poly.pdbx_seq_one_letter_code
_entity_poly.pdbx_strand_id
1 'polypeptide(L)'
;MIIACPACSTRYVVPDSAIGVDGRTVRCARCRHSWFQNGPELEPREEAPAAPLTATPAPDPAAPAVTQEAPVPTPEPAVASVEQRSVGPAPAFGMDSAPAQAEPPTPPPLPHQARRTFVAPEVEDAPSPFDHQPPFRPRRNPAKLWTIAAVAFALTVGGLGTAAWYYGVPQWIPGSGQTFGADRPDLQLSFPPEKQDRRQLPNGTEYFGASGTVTNVGKDVRALPEILIVLRDSRDKVIKTWEVPPPKDELAPGESVTVNAAVTDVPKTAKVAEIGWKPD
;
A
#
# COMPACT_ATOMS: atom_id res chain seq x y z
N MET A 1 -0.69 -0.42 30.52
CA MET A 1 -0.47 0.93 31.11
C MET A 1 0.99 1.39 31.02
N ILE A 2 1.24 2.71 31.13
CA ILE A 2 2.60 3.28 31.28
C ILE A 2 2.74 3.79 32.71
N ILE A 3 3.82 3.40 33.40
CA ILE A 3 4.16 3.84 34.76
C ILE A 3 5.47 4.62 34.76
N ALA A 4 5.62 5.59 35.66
CA ALA A 4 6.82 6.42 35.78
C ALA A 4 7.41 6.34 37.18
N CYS A 5 8.72 6.13 37.28
CA CYS A 5 9.40 6.11 38.57
C CYS A 5 9.42 7.52 39.19
N PRO A 6 8.93 7.72 40.43
CA PRO A 6 8.87 9.05 41.04
C PRO A 6 10.27 9.62 41.37
N ALA A 7 11.27 8.77 41.58
CA ALA A 7 12.62 9.21 41.95
C ALA A 7 13.52 9.62 40.76
N CYS A 8 13.26 9.16 39.54
CA CYS A 8 14.16 9.39 38.40
C CYS A 8 13.44 9.52 37.05
N SER A 9 12.11 9.67 37.07
CA SER A 9 11.21 9.91 35.93
C SER A 9 11.34 8.94 34.75
N THR A 10 11.97 7.78 34.95
CA THR A 10 12.08 6.74 33.92
C THR A 10 10.74 6.05 33.72
N ARG A 11 10.30 5.94 32.46
CA ARG A 11 8.98 5.40 32.07
C ARG A 11 9.10 3.93 31.65
N TYR A 12 8.16 3.11 32.06
CA TYR A 12 8.08 1.69 31.71
C TYR A 12 6.68 1.35 31.17
N VAL A 13 6.65 0.56 30.10
CA VAL A 13 5.40 -0.01 29.56
C VAL A 13 5.17 -1.33 30.28
N VAL A 14 4.06 -1.46 31.00
CA VAL A 14 3.72 -2.63 31.82
C VAL A 14 2.30 -3.10 31.47
N PRO A 15 2.08 -4.41 31.27
CA PRO A 15 0.73 -4.96 31.08
C PRO A 15 -0.13 -4.71 32.32
N ASP A 16 -1.41 -4.38 32.13
CA ASP A 16 -2.32 -4.05 33.24
C ASP A 16 -2.53 -5.26 34.19
N SER A 17 -2.47 -6.47 33.63
CA SER A 17 -2.49 -7.73 34.39
C SER A 17 -1.30 -7.93 35.33
N ALA A 18 -0.17 -7.24 35.11
CA ALA A 18 1.03 -7.38 35.94
C ALA A 18 0.99 -6.51 37.22
N ILE A 19 0.19 -5.45 37.22
CA ILE A 19 -0.12 -4.62 38.39
C ILE A 19 -1.34 -5.18 39.12
N GLY A 20 -2.36 -5.65 38.38
CA GLY A 20 -3.60 -6.14 38.96
C GLY A 20 -4.50 -5.01 39.46
N VAL A 21 -5.77 -5.32 39.72
CA VAL A 21 -6.77 -4.32 40.17
C VAL A 21 -6.49 -3.79 41.58
N ASP A 22 -5.93 -4.64 42.46
CA ASP A 22 -5.57 -4.27 43.83
C ASP A 22 -4.32 -3.38 43.93
N GLY A 23 -3.65 -3.14 42.80
CA GLY A 23 -2.35 -2.48 42.76
C GLY A 23 -1.21 -3.38 43.24
N ARG A 24 0.03 -2.95 42.99
CA ARG A 24 1.24 -3.70 43.34
C ARG A 24 2.43 -2.79 43.62
N THR A 25 3.27 -3.19 44.57
CA THR A 25 4.58 -2.57 44.78
C THR A 25 5.54 -2.92 43.65
N VAL A 26 6.05 -1.91 42.96
CA VAL A 26 7.00 -2.03 41.84
C VAL A 26 8.34 -1.41 42.22
N ARG A 27 9.43 -1.89 41.61
CA ARG A 27 10.78 -1.38 41.82
C ARG A 27 11.40 -0.90 40.52
N CYS A 28 11.95 0.31 40.52
CA CYS A 28 12.63 0.88 39.36
C CYS A 28 13.91 0.11 39.04
N ALA A 29 14.09 -0.34 37.79
CA ALA A 29 15.32 -1.00 37.35
C ALA A 29 16.53 -0.05 37.33
N ARG A 30 16.29 1.25 37.12
CA ARG A 30 17.35 2.28 37.00
C ARG A 30 17.89 2.76 38.34
N CYS A 31 17.02 3.17 39.27
CA CYS A 31 17.44 3.76 40.56
C CYS A 31 17.08 2.89 41.77
N ARG A 32 16.48 1.71 41.57
CA ARG A 32 16.13 0.73 42.63
C ARG A 32 15.11 1.21 43.65
N HIS A 33 14.52 2.38 43.46
CA HIS A 33 13.43 2.90 44.29
C HIS A 33 12.16 2.05 44.13
N SER A 34 11.53 1.69 45.23
CA SER A 34 10.28 0.93 45.28
C SER A 34 9.12 1.83 45.66
N TRP A 35 8.03 1.78 44.89
CA TRP A 35 6.80 2.53 45.15
C TRP A 35 5.57 1.65 44.85
N PHE A 36 4.42 2.03 45.40
CA PHE A 36 3.15 1.34 45.14
C PHE A 36 2.47 1.93 43.92
N GLN A 37 2.02 1.08 43.00
CA GLN A 37 1.28 1.48 41.81
C GLN A 37 -0.15 0.94 41.92
N ASN A 38 -1.13 1.84 41.87
CA ASN A 38 -2.54 1.47 41.85
C ASN A 38 -2.87 0.77 40.52
N GLY A 39 -3.79 -0.20 40.57
CA GLY A 39 -4.35 -0.83 39.39
C GLY A 39 -5.14 0.16 38.52
N PRO A 40 -5.51 -0.23 37.30
CA PRO A 40 -6.48 0.54 36.53
C PRO A 40 -7.81 0.60 37.31
N GLU A 41 -8.32 1.81 37.53
CA GLU A 41 -9.63 2.02 38.15
C GLU A 41 -10.70 1.40 37.24
N LEU A 42 -11.42 0.40 37.75
CA LEU A 42 -12.62 -0.08 37.12
C LEU A 42 -13.76 0.84 37.55
N GLU A 43 -14.43 1.49 36.59
CA GLU A 43 -15.63 2.28 36.84
C GLU A 43 -16.59 1.50 37.77
N PRO A 44 -16.99 2.05 38.93
CA PRO A 44 -17.90 1.39 39.84
C PRO A 44 -19.17 1.02 39.10
N ARG A 45 -19.49 -0.27 39.07
CA ARG A 45 -20.81 -0.72 38.63
C ARG A 45 -21.84 -0.10 39.57
N GLU A 46 -22.54 0.91 39.07
CA GLU A 46 -23.71 1.50 39.72
C GLU A 46 -24.66 0.37 40.12
N GLU A 47 -24.88 0.25 41.43
CA GLU A 47 -25.79 -0.69 42.05
C GLU A 47 -27.20 -0.49 41.50
N ALA A 48 -27.60 -1.39 40.61
CA ALA A 48 -29.00 -1.60 40.28
C ALA A 48 -29.71 -2.12 41.54
N PRO A 49 -30.85 -1.53 41.96
CA PRO A 49 -31.55 -1.94 43.17
C PRO A 49 -32.07 -3.38 43.06
N ALA A 50 -31.94 -4.10 44.17
CA ALA A 50 -32.30 -5.50 44.34
C ALA A 50 -33.75 -5.80 43.95
N ALA A 51 -33.94 -6.72 43.00
CA ALA A 51 -35.15 -7.51 42.84
C ALA A 51 -34.91 -8.93 43.40
N PRO A 52 -35.85 -9.50 44.16
CA PRO A 52 -35.63 -10.75 44.90
C PRO A 52 -35.50 -11.99 44.01
N LEU A 53 -34.56 -12.82 44.44
CA LEU A 53 -34.22 -14.18 44.04
C LEU A 53 -35.43 -15.07 43.67
N THR A 54 -35.47 -15.50 42.41
CA THR A 54 -35.88 -16.86 42.06
C THR A 54 -34.68 -17.55 41.43
N ALA A 55 -34.06 -18.43 42.21
CA ALA A 55 -33.01 -19.33 41.77
C ALA A 55 -33.57 -20.33 40.74
N THR A 56 -32.98 -20.36 39.55
CA THR A 56 -32.91 -21.56 38.71
C THR A 56 -31.43 -21.85 38.52
N PRO A 57 -30.93 -23.04 38.90
CA PRO A 57 -29.52 -23.36 38.80
C PRO A 57 -29.11 -23.53 37.33
N ALA A 58 -27.99 -22.90 36.98
CA ALA A 58 -27.28 -23.11 35.72
C ALA A 58 -26.76 -24.55 35.61
N PRO A 59 -26.61 -25.09 34.40
CA PRO A 59 -25.48 -25.94 34.09
C PRO A 59 -24.38 -25.12 33.40
N ASP A 60 -23.16 -25.35 33.88
CA ASP A 60 -21.86 -24.87 33.41
C ASP A 60 -21.57 -25.24 31.93
N PRO A 61 -20.49 -24.74 31.32
CA PRO A 61 -20.36 -24.46 29.90
C PRO A 61 -19.57 -25.58 29.22
N ALA A 62 -20.15 -26.19 28.19
CA ALA A 62 -19.38 -27.07 27.31
C ALA A 62 -18.54 -26.21 26.35
N ALA A 63 -17.31 -25.89 26.75
CA ALA A 63 -16.24 -25.55 25.82
C ALA A 63 -15.69 -26.84 25.15
N PRO A 64 -14.90 -26.71 24.09
CA PRO A 64 -15.27 -26.86 22.69
C PRO A 64 -14.94 -28.26 22.14
N ALA A 65 -15.84 -28.84 21.34
CA ALA A 65 -15.51 -30.02 20.54
C ALA A 65 -14.65 -29.58 19.34
N VAL A 66 -13.34 -29.71 19.53
CA VAL A 66 -12.31 -29.73 18.49
C VAL A 66 -12.72 -30.75 17.42
N THR A 67 -13.09 -30.29 16.23
CA THR A 67 -13.01 -31.11 15.01
C THR A 67 -11.73 -30.73 14.29
N GLN A 68 -10.69 -31.50 14.56
CA GLN A 68 -9.51 -31.58 13.71
C GLN A 68 -9.95 -32.18 12.37
N GLU A 69 -10.08 -31.35 11.34
CA GLU A 69 -10.07 -31.86 9.96
C GLU A 69 -8.61 -32.00 9.55
N ALA A 70 -8.04 -33.17 9.87
CA ALA A 70 -6.75 -33.58 9.34
C ALA A 70 -6.93 -33.99 7.87
N PRO A 71 -6.01 -33.59 6.98
CA PRO A 71 -6.12 -33.83 5.55
C PRO A 71 -5.96 -35.32 5.26
N VAL A 72 -6.85 -35.86 4.42
CA VAL A 72 -6.72 -37.22 3.90
C VAL A 72 -5.62 -37.23 2.83
N PRO A 73 -4.51 -37.96 3.01
CA PRO A 73 -3.51 -38.13 1.98
C PRO A 73 -4.04 -39.13 0.94
N THR A 74 -4.22 -38.67 -0.30
CA THR A 74 -4.38 -39.57 -1.44
C THR A 74 -3.00 -40.07 -1.87
N PRO A 75 -2.80 -41.39 -2.00
CA PRO A 75 -1.48 -41.97 -2.25
C PRO A 75 -1.05 -41.83 -3.71
N GLU A 76 0.17 -41.34 -3.91
CA GLU A 76 0.98 -41.64 -5.09
C GLU A 76 1.56 -43.06 -4.89
N PRO A 77 1.52 -43.92 -5.93
CA PRO A 77 2.80 -44.32 -6.49
C PRO A 77 2.73 -44.63 -7.99
N ALA A 78 3.62 -44.01 -8.78
CA ALA A 78 4.19 -44.67 -9.94
C ALA A 78 5.50 -44.00 -10.33
N VAL A 79 6.56 -44.45 -9.67
CA VAL A 79 7.92 -44.38 -10.18
C VAL A 79 8.01 -45.10 -11.53
N ALA A 80 8.39 -44.37 -12.58
CA ALA A 80 9.01 -44.93 -13.76
C ALA A 80 10.00 -43.89 -14.28
N SER A 81 11.20 -43.97 -13.72
CA SER A 81 12.36 -43.26 -14.23
C SER A 81 13.01 -44.09 -15.33
N VAL A 82 13.64 -43.36 -16.27
CA VAL A 82 14.62 -43.80 -17.27
C VAL A 82 14.06 -44.42 -18.55
N GLU A 83 14.09 -43.63 -19.62
CA GLU A 83 14.75 -44.07 -20.85
C GLU A 83 15.35 -42.83 -21.52
N GLN A 84 16.62 -42.56 -21.18
CA GLN A 84 17.47 -41.64 -21.91
C GLN A 84 17.58 -42.15 -23.35
N ARG A 85 16.89 -41.51 -24.29
CA ARG A 85 17.12 -41.72 -25.72
C ARG A 85 18.47 -41.10 -26.06
N SER A 86 19.50 -41.91 -25.93
CA SER A 86 20.84 -41.70 -26.46
C SER A 86 20.74 -41.38 -27.96
N VAL A 87 21.11 -40.17 -28.32
CA VAL A 87 21.40 -39.80 -29.71
C VAL A 87 22.66 -40.58 -30.08
N GLY A 88 22.48 -41.62 -30.91
CA GLY A 88 23.58 -42.40 -31.44
C GLY A 88 24.54 -41.51 -32.23
N PRO A 89 25.86 -41.77 -32.17
CA PRO A 89 26.82 -41.03 -32.96
C PRO A 89 26.61 -41.34 -34.45
N ALA A 90 26.78 -40.30 -35.28
CA ALA A 90 26.70 -40.35 -36.73
C ALA A 90 27.56 -41.50 -37.31
N PRO A 91 27.13 -42.12 -38.42
CA PRO A 91 27.94 -43.16 -39.06
C PRO A 91 29.26 -42.56 -39.54
N ALA A 92 30.36 -43.11 -39.01
CA ALA A 92 31.68 -42.93 -39.55
C ALA A 92 31.70 -43.53 -40.95
N PHE A 93 31.78 -42.67 -41.96
CA PHE A 93 32.10 -43.09 -43.32
C PHE A 93 33.44 -43.83 -43.26
N GLY A 94 33.45 -45.07 -43.76
CA GLY A 94 34.63 -45.90 -43.83
C GLY A 94 35.68 -45.21 -44.69
N MET A 95 36.76 -44.76 -44.05
CA MET A 95 38.02 -44.55 -44.75
C MET A 95 38.60 -45.94 -44.98
N ASP A 96 38.40 -46.42 -46.21
CA ASP A 96 39.16 -47.51 -46.79
C ASP A 96 40.66 -47.29 -46.53
N SER A 97 41.31 -48.33 -46.05
CA SER A 97 42.75 -48.33 -45.79
C SER A 97 43.48 -48.34 -47.12
N ALA A 98 43.88 -47.16 -47.59
CA ALA A 98 44.84 -47.03 -48.68
C ALA A 98 46.20 -47.59 -48.23
N PRO A 99 46.85 -48.47 -49.02
CA PRO A 99 48.13 -49.05 -48.64
C PRO A 99 49.19 -47.94 -48.53
N ALA A 100 49.99 -48.01 -47.47
CA ALA A 100 51.13 -47.12 -47.24
C ALA A 100 52.11 -47.20 -48.42
N GLN A 101 52.00 -46.25 -49.34
CA GLN A 101 53.04 -45.99 -50.32
C GLN A 101 54.16 -45.24 -49.60
N ALA A 102 55.36 -45.77 -49.71
CA ALA A 102 56.57 -45.21 -49.15
C ALA A 102 56.72 -43.74 -49.55
N GLU A 103 56.77 -42.86 -48.57
CA GLU A 103 57.02 -41.44 -48.74
C GLU A 103 58.43 -41.26 -49.36
N PRO A 104 58.56 -40.56 -50.51
CA PRO A 104 59.87 -40.28 -51.07
C PRO A 104 60.69 -39.40 -50.10
N PRO A 105 62.02 -39.54 -50.07
CA PRO A 105 62.86 -38.82 -49.12
C PRO A 105 62.67 -37.30 -49.28
N THR A 106 62.40 -36.64 -48.16
CA THR A 106 62.19 -35.20 -48.09
C THR A 106 63.45 -34.48 -48.61
N PRO A 107 63.33 -33.55 -49.58
CA PRO A 107 64.48 -32.75 -50.00
C PRO A 107 64.96 -31.86 -48.83
N PRO A 108 66.26 -31.55 -48.76
CA PRO A 108 66.81 -30.69 -47.70
C PRO A 108 66.09 -29.33 -47.70
N PRO A 109 65.89 -28.70 -46.53
CA PRO A 109 65.22 -27.41 -46.45
C PRO A 109 66.01 -26.39 -47.28
N LEU A 110 65.31 -25.75 -48.22
CA LEU A 110 65.88 -24.65 -48.99
C LEU A 110 66.40 -23.57 -48.03
N PRO A 111 67.55 -22.94 -48.34
CA PRO A 111 68.09 -21.87 -47.51
C PRO A 111 67.05 -20.76 -47.34
N HIS A 112 66.99 -20.17 -46.13
CA HIS A 112 66.12 -19.06 -45.71
C HIS A 112 66.39 -17.74 -46.47
N GLN A 113 66.53 -17.80 -47.78
CA GLN A 113 66.71 -16.63 -48.63
C GLN A 113 65.34 -16.28 -49.20
N ALA A 114 64.83 -15.15 -48.69
CA ALA A 114 63.56 -14.52 -49.04
C ALA A 114 62.29 -15.24 -48.56
N ARG A 115 62.07 -15.27 -47.24
CA ARG A 115 60.70 -15.02 -46.74
C ARG A 115 60.39 -13.58 -47.15
N ARG A 116 59.85 -13.37 -48.36
CA ARG A 116 59.18 -12.11 -48.67
C ARG A 116 58.11 -11.99 -47.60
N THR A 117 58.25 -11.00 -46.73
CA THR A 117 57.15 -10.57 -45.89
C THR A 117 56.06 -10.18 -46.88
N PHE A 118 55.07 -11.05 -47.03
CA PHE A 118 53.85 -10.68 -47.73
C PHE A 118 53.20 -9.64 -46.82
N VAL A 119 53.49 -8.37 -47.08
CA VAL A 119 52.67 -7.28 -46.57
C VAL A 119 51.37 -7.47 -47.33
N ALA A 120 50.38 -8.07 -46.67
CA ALA A 120 49.03 -8.08 -47.21
C ALA A 120 48.70 -6.62 -47.53
N PRO A 121 48.25 -6.30 -48.75
CA PRO A 121 47.73 -4.97 -48.99
C PRO A 121 46.69 -4.72 -47.90
N GLU A 122 46.78 -3.57 -47.23
CA GLU A 122 45.72 -3.10 -46.35
C GLU A 122 44.48 -3.03 -47.23
N VAL A 123 43.65 -4.08 -47.15
CA VAL A 123 42.39 -4.12 -47.86
C VAL A 123 41.59 -3.06 -47.13
N GLU A 124 41.62 -1.83 -47.66
CA GLU A 124 40.59 -0.87 -47.34
C GLU A 124 39.28 -1.62 -47.56
N ASP A 125 38.47 -1.74 -46.51
CA ASP A 125 37.12 -2.32 -46.53
C ASP A 125 36.23 -1.46 -47.44
N ALA A 126 36.57 -1.46 -48.73
CA ALA A 126 35.83 -0.84 -49.79
C ALA A 126 34.69 -1.82 -50.10
N PRO A 127 33.42 -1.35 -50.07
CA PRO A 127 32.27 -2.20 -50.32
C PRO A 127 32.43 -2.88 -51.68
N SER A 128 32.20 -4.20 -51.70
CA SER A 128 32.36 -5.02 -52.90
C SER A 128 31.37 -4.55 -53.99
N PRO A 129 31.78 -4.49 -55.27
CA PRO A 129 30.87 -4.22 -56.38
C PRO A 129 29.67 -5.17 -56.49
N PHE A 130 29.72 -6.31 -55.79
CA PHE A 130 28.67 -7.31 -55.73
C PHE A 130 27.87 -7.30 -54.42
N ASP A 131 28.17 -6.37 -53.50
CA ASP A 131 27.38 -6.22 -52.29
C ASP A 131 25.97 -5.74 -52.62
N HIS A 132 24.99 -6.38 -52.01
CA HIS A 132 23.58 -6.19 -52.30
C HIS A 132 23.11 -4.82 -51.78
N GLN A 133 23.23 -3.78 -52.59
CA GLN A 133 22.73 -2.45 -52.22
C GLN A 133 21.23 -2.37 -52.54
N PRO A 134 20.36 -2.06 -51.55
CA PRO A 134 18.93 -1.95 -51.79
C PRO A 134 18.65 -0.81 -52.80
N PRO A 135 17.74 -1.01 -53.77
CA PRO A 135 17.49 -0.07 -54.86
C PRO A 135 16.90 1.27 -54.38
N PHE A 136 16.39 1.34 -53.15
CA PHE A 136 15.86 2.56 -52.56
C PHE A 136 16.48 2.81 -51.19
N ARG A 137 17.28 3.88 -51.09
CA ARG A 137 17.69 4.41 -49.78
C ARG A 137 16.44 4.97 -49.09
N PRO A 138 16.10 4.56 -47.86
CA PRO A 138 14.97 5.13 -47.15
C PRO A 138 15.19 6.64 -47.02
N ARG A 139 14.29 7.43 -47.60
CA ARG A 139 14.40 8.89 -47.69
C ARG A 139 14.35 9.60 -46.33
N ARG A 140 13.98 8.89 -45.26
CA ARG A 140 13.79 9.41 -43.92
C ARG A 140 14.73 8.68 -42.96
N ASN A 141 15.50 9.46 -42.20
CA ASN A 141 16.32 8.93 -41.12
C ASN A 141 15.40 8.56 -39.94
N PRO A 142 15.18 7.27 -39.64
CA PRO A 142 14.28 6.86 -38.56
C PRO A 142 14.76 7.41 -37.22
N ALA A 143 16.07 7.47 -36.97
CA ALA A 143 16.62 8.04 -35.74
C ALA A 143 16.23 9.52 -35.59
N LYS A 144 16.21 10.30 -36.69
CA LYS A 144 15.77 11.70 -36.66
C LYS A 144 14.26 11.83 -36.37
N LEU A 145 13.44 10.89 -36.84
CA LEU A 145 12.00 10.89 -36.51
C LEU A 145 11.77 10.53 -35.06
N TRP A 146 12.50 9.55 -34.53
CA TRP A 146 12.45 9.16 -33.12
C TRP A 146 12.96 10.26 -32.19
N THR A 147 14.00 11.02 -32.57
CA THR A 147 14.45 12.16 -31.78
C THR A 147 13.44 13.31 -31.79
N ILE A 148 12.82 13.61 -32.94
CA ILE A 148 11.73 14.61 -33.01
C ILE A 148 10.55 14.16 -32.14
N ALA A 149 10.17 12.88 -32.20
CA ALA A 149 9.10 12.33 -31.37
C ALA A 149 9.44 12.43 -29.86
N ALA A 150 10.67 12.09 -29.48
CA ALA A 150 11.13 12.19 -28.09
C ALA A 150 11.14 13.63 -27.57
N VAL A 151 11.61 14.59 -28.39
CA VAL A 151 11.61 16.02 -28.03
C VAL A 151 10.18 16.54 -27.93
N ALA A 152 9.30 16.20 -28.88
CA ALA A 152 7.90 16.58 -28.82
C ALA A 152 7.24 16.03 -27.55
N PHE A 153 7.45 14.75 -27.25
CA PHE A 153 6.95 14.11 -26.03
C PHE A 153 7.44 14.82 -24.77
N ALA A 154 8.74 15.09 -24.66
CA ALA A 154 9.33 15.80 -23.53
C ALA A 154 8.74 17.21 -23.34
N LEU A 155 8.50 17.95 -24.43
CA LEU A 155 7.85 19.25 -24.38
C LEU A 155 6.39 19.16 -23.93
N THR A 156 5.62 18.16 -24.42
CA THR A 156 4.25 17.94 -23.95
C THR A 156 4.20 17.55 -22.48
N VAL A 157 5.04 16.61 -22.03
CA VAL A 157 5.07 16.19 -20.61
C VAL A 157 5.52 17.34 -19.72
N GLY A 158 6.56 18.08 -20.12
CA GLY A 158 7.00 19.28 -19.42
C GLY A 158 5.91 20.34 -19.34
N GLY A 159 5.23 20.63 -20.46
CA GLY A 159 4.12 21.58 -20.53
C GLY A 159 2.94 21.17 -19.65
N LEU A 160 2.54 19.90 -19.69
CA LEU A 160 1.48 19.36 -18.82
C LEU A 160 1.90 19.40 -17.34
N GLY A 161 3.16 19.08 -17.02
CA GLY A 161 3.69 19.17 -15.67
C GLY A 161 3.71 20.61 -15.14
N THR A 162 4.14 21.58 -15.95
CA THR A 162 4.10 23.01 -15.60
C THR A 162 2.65 23.50 -15.42
N ALA A 163 1.74 23.07 -16.29
CA ALA A 163 0.32 23.40 -16.17
C ALA A 163 -0.29 22.82 -14.88
N ALA A 164 -0.01 21.56 -14.55
CA ALA A 164 -0.47 20.93 -13.31
C ALA A 164 0.12 21.61 -12.06
N TRP A 165 1.37 22.08 -12.11
CA TRP A 165 1.97 22.82 -11.00
C TRP A 165 1.34 24.21 -10.80
N TYR A 166 1.02 24.92 -11.88
CA TYR A 166 0.46 26.27 -11.80
C TYR A 166 -1.05 26.29 -11.53
N TYR A 167 -1.80 25.41 -12.18
CA TYR A 167 -3.27 25.35 -12.09
C TYR A 167 -3.78 24.29 -11.09
N GLY A 168 -2.91 23.43 -10.57
CA GLY A 168 -3.30 22.27 -9.78
C GLY A 168 -3.69 21.06 -10.63
N VAL A 169 -3.78 19.91 -9.99
CA VAL A 169 -4.28 18.68 -10.63
C VAL A 169 -5.81 18.76 -10.80
N PRO A 170 -6.34 18.53 -12.01
CA PRO A 170 -7.78 18.54 -12.23
C PRO A 170 -8.51 17.49 -11.40
N GLN A 171 -9.65 17.85 -10.82
CA GLN A 171 -10.45 16.97 -9.94
C GLN A 171 -11.11 15.77 -10.67
N TRP A 172 -11.07 15.72 -12.01
CA TRP A 172 -11.58 14.57 -12.79
C TRP A 172 -10.60 13.39 -12.84
N ILE A 173 -9.37 13.54 -12.35
CA ILE A 173 -8.39 12.45 -12.27
C ILE A 173 -8.74 11.56 -11.07
N PRO A 174 -8.91 10.23 -11.27
CA PRO A 174 -9.18 9.31 -10.16
C PRO A 174 -8.08 9.40 -9.08
N GLY A 175 -8.49 9.64 -7.83
CA GLY A 175 -7.58 9.76 -6.68
C GLY A 175 -7.01 11.16 -6.44
N SER A 176 -7.16 12.13 -7.34
CA SER A 176 -6.84 13.53 -7.02
C SER A 176 -8.00 14.14 -6.22
N GLY A 177 -7.79 14.36 -4.93
CA GLY A 177 -8.75 15.10 -4.10
C GLY A 177 -9.75 14.26 -3.29
N GLN A 178 -9.55 12.94 -3.15
CA GLN A 178 -10.32 12.15 -2.17
C GLN A 178 -9.87 12.53 -0.75
N THR A 179 -10.49 13.57 -0.19
CA THR A 179 -10.38 13.90 1.23
C THR A 179 -11.23 12.98 2.10
N PHE A 180 -12.24 12.33 1.50
CA PHE A 180 -13.17 11.43 2.18
C PHE A 180 -12.92 9.98 1.78
N GLY A 181 -13.30 9.07 2.68
CA GLY A 181 -13.31 7.64 2.43
C GLY A 181 -14.31 7.23 1.35
N ALA A 182 -14.32 5.94 1.01
CA ALA A 182 -15.23 5.39 0.02
C ALA A 182 -16.70 5.68 0.37
N ASP A 183 -17.50 6.03 -0.66
CA ASP A 183 -18.93 6.20 -0.51
C ASP A 183 -19.57 4.90 0.00
N ARG A 184 -20.39 5.02 1.05
CA ARG A 184 -21.13 3.90 1.65
C ARG A 184 -22.61 4.05 1.30
N PRO A 185 -23.14 3.29 0.32
CA PRO A 185 -24.51 3.47 -0.17
C PRO A 185 -25.58 3.13 0.89
N ASP A 186 -25.23 2.32 1.89
CA ASP A 186 -26.14 1.91 2.96
C ASP A 186 -26.29 2.98 4.07
N LEU A 187 -25.39 3.96 4.15
CA LEU A 187 -25.41 5.01 5.17
C LEU A 187 -25.57 6.38 4.51
N GLN A 188 -26.73 6.99 4.70
CA GLN A 188 -27.03 8.31 4.16
C GLN A 188 -26.71 9.41 5.18
N LEU A 189 -25.77 10.30 4.82
CA LEU A 189 -25.47 11.53 5.57
C LEU A 189 -26.40 12.65 5.12
N SER A 190 -27.13 13.26 6.06
CA SER A 190 -27.95 14.45 5.81
C SER A 190 -27.50 15.58 6.73
N PHE A 191 -26.80 16.57 6.17
CA PHE A 191 -26.34 17.77 6.87
C PHE A 191 -26.91 19.02 6.18
N PRO A 192 -28.15 19.41 6.53
CA PRO A 192 -28.80 20.56 5.91
C PRO A 192 -28.00 21.85 6.13
N PRO A 193 -27.87 22.73 5.12
CA PRO A 193 -27.12 23.99 5.26
C PRO A 193 -27.76 24.92 6.32
N GLU A 194 -29.05 24.80 6.60
CA GLU A 194 -29.74 25.58 7.64
C GLU A 194 -29.28 25.19 9.06
N LYS A 195 -28.74 23.98 9.22
CA LYS A 195 -28.18 23.47 10.48
C LYS A 195 -26.66 23.64 10.58
N GLN A 196 -26.05 24.37 9.65
CA GLN A 196 -24.66 24.77 9.68
C GLN A 196 -24.61 26.24 10.11
N ASP A 197 -24.19 26.49 11.34
CA ASP A 197 -24.18 27.84 11.91
C ASP A 197 -22.76 28.25 12.29
N ARG A 198 -22.44 29.53 12.03
CA ARG A 198 -21.18 30.14 12.40
C ARG A 198 -21.45 31.28 13.36
N ARG A 199 -21.05 31.11 14.62
CA ARG A 199 -21.27 32.09 15.69
C ARG A 199 -19.95 32.59 16.22
N GLN A 200 -19.91 33.87 16.58
CA GLN A 200 -18.83 34.40 17.39
C GLN A 200 -19.14 34.19 18.86
N LEU A 201 -18.21 33.59 19.59
CA LEU A 201 -18.29 33.52 21.04
C LEU A 201 -17.92 34.89 21.66
N PRO A 202 -18.27 35.14 22.93
CA PRO A 202 -17.92 36.38 23.63
C PRO A 202 -16.41 36.67 23.68
N ASN A 203 -15.58 35.63 23.53
CA ASN A 203 -14.12 35.72 23.47
C ASN A 203 -13.57 36.18 22.10
N GLY A 204 -14.44 36.42 21.10
CA GLY A 204 -14.06 36.82 19.75
C GLY A 204 -13.64 35.66 18.82
N THR A 205 -13.62 34.42 19.31
CA THR A 205 -13.35 33.23 18.50
C THR A 205 -14.58 32.87 17.67
N GLU A 206 -14.36 32.58 16.39
CA GLU A 206 -15.40 32.04 15.51
C GLU A 206 -15.57 30.53 15.77
N TYR A 207 -16.79 30.13 16.06
CA TYR A 207 -17.24 28.76 16.23
C TYR A 207 -18.03 28.34 14.99
N PHE A 208 -17.73 27.15 14.46
CA PHE A 208 -18.52 26.51 13.42
C PHE A 208 -19.17 25.26 13.98
N GLY A 209 -20.49 25.22 13.94
CA GLY A 209 -21.30 24.06 14.34
C GLY A 209 -22.03 23.50 13.13
N ALA A 210 -21.96 22.18 12.95
CA ALA A 210 -22.72 21.47 11.94
C ALA A 210 -23.51 20.35 12.61
N SER A 211 -24.83 20.37 12.45
CA SER A 211 -25.70 19.30 12.93
C SER A 211 -26.34 18.58 11.75
N GLY A 212 -26.28 17.25 11.78
CA GLY A 212 -26.85 16.40 10.75
C GLY A 212 -27.43 15.12 11.32
N THR A 213 -28.02 14.33 10.45
CA THR A 213 -28.55 13.01 10.76
C THR A 213 -27.92 11.99 9.83
N VAL A 214 -27.47 10.88 10.40
CA VAL A 214 -27.05 9.71 9.63
C VAL A 214 -28.14 8.67 9.71
N THR A 215 -28.56 8.14 8.56
CA THR A 215 -29.60 7.12 8.48
C THR A 215 -29.07 5.88 7.79
N ASN A 216 -29.25 4.71 8.40
CA ASN A 216 -29.00 3.43 7.74
C ASN A 216 -30.18 3.12 6.80
N VAL A 217 -29.97 3.28 5.49
CA VAL A 217 -30.96 2.95 4.45
C VAL A 217 -30.86 1.49 3.98
N GLY A 218 -29.86 0.75 4.48
CA GLY A 218 -29.65 -0.66 4.20
C GLY A 218 -30.59 -1.59 4.97
N LYS A 219 -30.39 -2.90 4.76
CA LYS A 219 -31.18 -3.99 5.40
C LYS A 219 -30.44 -4.69 6.54
N ASP A 220 -29.15 -4.43 6.66
CA ASP A 220 -28.27 -5.04 7.66
C ASP A 220 -27.86 -4.02 8.70
N VAL A 221 -27.48 -4.50 9.89
CA VAL A 221 -26.81 -3.66 10.89
C VAL A 221 -25.47 -3.22 10.33
N ARG A 222 -25.19 -1.92 10.38
CA ARG A 222 -23.94 -1.34 9.88
C ARG A 222 -23.22 -0.60 10.99
N ALA A 223 -21.91 -0.81 11.08
CA ALA A 223 -21.04 0.00 11.90
C ALA A 223 -20.97 1.42 11.32
N LEU A 224 -21.18 2.42 12.17
CA LEU A 224 -21.14 3.82 11.82
C LEU A 224 -19.67 4.30 11.92
N PRO A 225 -18.99 4.57 10.79
CA PRO A 225 -17.62 5.07 10.83
C PRO A 225 -17.58 6.52 11.32
N GLU A 226 -16.38 6.98 11.65
CA GLU A 226 -16.13 8.37 11.98
C GLU A 226 -16.40 9.28 10.77
N ILE A 227 -16.92 10.46 11.08
CA ILE A 227 -17.25 11.48 10.08
C ILE A 227 -16.11 12.48 10.03
N LEU A 228 -15.66 12.81 8.82
CA LEU A 228 -14.67 13.85 8.57
C LEU A 228 -15.38 15.11 8.09
N ILE A 229 -15.08 16.25 8.69
CA ILE A 229 -15.54 17.54 8.21
C ILE A 229 -14.34 18.36 7.75
N VAL A 230 -14.41 18.84 6.51
CA VAL A 230 -13.37 19.58 5.82
C VAL A 230 -13.90 20.97 5.49
N LEU A 231 -13.28 21.99 6.08
CA LEU A 231 -13.57 23.39 5.78
C LEU A 231 -12.65 23.87 4.66
N ARG A 232 -13.25 24.39 3.58
CA ARG A 232 -12.56 24.94 2.41
C ARG A 232 -12.81 26.44 2.26
N ASP A 233 -11.84 27.13 1.66
CA ASP A 233 -12.01 28.51 1.22
C ASP A 233 -12.72 28.58 -0.15
N SER A 234 -12.85 29.79 -0.71
CA SER A 234 -13.46 29.98 -2.04
C SER A 234 -12.60 29.49 -3.21
N ARG A 235 -11.39 28.98 -2.96
CA ARG A 235 -10.49 28.41 -3.98
C ARG A 235 -10.35 26.89 -3.78
N ASP A 236 -11.31 26.27 -3.10
CA ASP A 236 -11.33 24.84 -2.74
C ASP A 236 -10.14 24.38 -1.90
N LYS A 237 -9.36 25.31 -1.33
CA LYS A 237 -8.22 24.99 -0.49
C LYS A 237 -8.71 24.56 0.89
N VAL A 238 -8.26 23.40 1.35
CA VAL A 238 -8.52 22.91 2.70
C VAL A 238 -7.87 23.84 3.73
N ILE A 239 -8.70 24.42 4.59
CA ILE A 239 -8.29 25.32 5.68
C ILE A 239 -8.17 24.55 6.98
N LYS A 240 -9.14 23.67 7.27
CA LYS A 240 -9.16 22.87 8.51
C LYS A 240 -9.91 21.58 8.28
N THR A 241 -9.44 20.53 8.95
CA THR A 241 -10.03 19.19 8.93
C THR A 241 -10.16 18.73 10.37
N TRP A 242 -11.31 18.17 10.73
CA TRP A 242 -11.49 17.53 12.03
C TRP A 242 -12.39 16.31 11.92
N GLU A 243 -12.17 15.40 12.85
CA GLU A 243 -12.87 14.13 12.96
C GLU A 243 -13.96 14.25 14.02
N VAL A 244 -15.12 13.69 13.71
CA VAL A 244 -16.30 13.71 14.57
C VAL A 244 -16.62 12.26 14.93
N PRO A 245 -16.45 11.86 16.20
CA PRO A 245 -16.78 10.52 16.62
C PRO A 245 -18.30 10.33 16.53
N PRO A 246 -18.75 9.15 16.08
CA PRO A 246 -20.17 8.86 16.01
C PRO A 246 -20.75 8.71 17.43
N PRO A 247 -22.01 9.12 17.66
CA PRO A 247 -22.69 8.95 18.95
C PRO A 247 -23.07 7.49 19.25
N LYS A 248 -23.10 6.63 18.23
CA LYS A 248 -23.33 5.18 18.32
C LYS A 248 -22.43 4.48 17.31
N ASP A 249 -21.86 3.35 17.70
CA ASP A 249 -20.96 2.59 16.83
C ASP A 249 -21.69 1.76 15.78
N GLU A 250 -22.98 1.45 16.00
CA GLU A 250 -23.80 0.64 15.09
C GLU A 250 -25.19 1.24 14.92
N LEU A 251 -25.74 1.08 13.72
CA LEU A 251 -27.11 1.47 13.38
C LEU A 251 -27.89 0.28 12.82
N ALA A 252 -29.05 0.02 13.41
CA ALA A 252 -30.00 -0.93 12.87
C ALA A 252 -30.57 -0.46 11.51
N PRO A 253 -31.12 -1.37 10.68
CA PRO A 253 -31.78 -1.00 9.43
C PRO A 253 -32.88 0.05 9.65
N GLY A 254 -32.82 1.17 8.93
CA GLY A 254 -33.76 2.28 9.08
C GLY A 254 -33.52 3.18 10.30
N GLU A 255 -32.55 2.88 11.15
CA GLU A 255 -32.23 3.72 12.30
C GLU A 255 -31.53 5.01 11.86
N SER A 256 -31.96 6.12 12.45
CA SER A 256 -31.37 7.45 12.25
C SER A 256 -30.77 7.98 13.54
N VAL A 257 -29.56 8.51 13.48
CA VAL A 257 -28.89 9.13 14.62
C VAL A 257 -28.48 10.56 14.31
N THR A 258 -28.67 11.45 15.28
CA THR A 258 -28.28 12.86 15.16
C THR A 258 -26.82 13.03 15.55
N VAL A 259 -26.02 13.61 14.66
CA VAL A 259 -24.61 13.92 14.89
C VAL A 259 -24.47 15.43 15.02
N ASN A 260 -23.86 15.87 16.12
CA ASN A 260 -23.55 17.26 16.36
C ASN A 260 -22.03 17.44 16.36
N ALA A 261 -21.54 18.24 15.41
CA ALA A 261 -20.14 18.55 15.28
C ALA A 261 -19.90 20.03 15.56
N ALA A 262 -18.82 20.31 16.27
CA ALA A 262 -18.50 21.63 16.78
C ALA A 262 -16.99 21.83 16.75
N VAL A 263 -16.52 22.92 16.14
CA VAL A 263 -15.10 23.25 16.11
C VAL A 263 -14.88 24.75 16.39
N THR A 264 -13.85 25.04 17.19
CA THR A 264 -13.41 26.41 17.49
C THR A 264 -12.23 26.82 16.61
N ASP A 265 -11.94 28.12 16.61
CA ASP A 265 -10.78 28.71 15.94
C ASP A 265 -10.81 28.45 14.43
N VAL A 266 -11.97 28.68 13.81
CA VAL A 266 -12.16 28.59 12.36
C VAL A 266 -11.86 29.95 11.72
N PRO A 267 -10.89 30.04 10.80
CA PRO A 267 -10.59 31.27 10.08
C PRO A 267 -11.79 31.75 9.24
N LYS A 268 -11.99 33.07 9.15
CA LYS A 268 -13.03 33.69 8.29
C LYS A 268 -12.87 33.40 6.79
N THR A 269 -11.72 32.88 6.38
CA THR A 269 -11.47 32.46 5.00
C THR A 269 -12.22 31.19 4.62
N ALA A 270 -12.60 30.35 5.59
CA ALA A 270 -13.42 29.17 5.35
C ALA A 270 -14.85 29.58 4.98
N LYS A 271 -15.32 29.13 3.81
CA LYS A 271 -16.65 29.46 3.27
C LYS A 271 -17.53 28.25 3.07
N VAL A 272 -16.93 27.10 2.76
CA VAL A 272 -17.66 25.86 2.44
C VAL A 272 -17.24 24.79 3.44
N ALA A 273 -18.21 24.07 3.99
CA ALA A 273 -17.98 22.87 4.78
C ALA A 273 -18.43 21.65 3.98
N GLU A 274 -17.49 20.74 3.73
CA GLU A 274 -17.76 19.43 3.15
C GLU A 274 -17.74 18.40 4.25
N ILE A 275 -18.72 17.49 4.23
CA ILE A 275 -18.87 16.43 5.20
C ILE A 275 -18.83 15.11 4.45
N GLY A 276 -18.06 14.16 4.95
CA GLY A 276 -18.02 12.81 4.40
C GLY A 276 -17.43 11.83 5.39
N TRP A 277 -17.19 10.61 4.93
CA TRP A 277 -16.63 9.56 5.76
C TRP A 277 -15.12 9.75 5.95
N LYS A 278 -14.61 9.43 7.14
CA LYS A 278 -13.17 9.33 7.35
C LYS A 278 -12.63 8.16 6.52
N PRO A 279 -11.51 8.34 5.78
CA PRO A 279 -10.84 7.23 5.12
C PRO A 279 -10.23 6.27 6.15
N ASP A 280 -10.32 4.96 5.87
CA ASP A 280 -9.77 3.89 6.72
C ASP A 280 -8.22 3.89 6.72
#